data_AF-A0A0C9ZKD2-F1
#
_entry.id   AF-A0A0C9ZKD2-F1
#
_cell.length_a   1.000
_cell.length_b   1.000
_cell.length_c   1.000
_cell.angle_alpha   90.00
_cell.angle_beta   90.00
_cell.angle_gamma   90.00
#
_symmetry.space_group_name_H-M   'P 1'
#
loop_
_entity.id
_entity.type
_entity.pdbx_description
1 polymer ?
#
loop_
_entity_poly.entity_id
_entity_poly.type
_entity_poly.pdbx_seq_one_letter_code
_entity_poly.pdbx_strand_id
1 'polypeptide(L)'
;SSVQSNHSLHSQGPADLSDVEKSNPRKIPAKWTEEEEHALVLFLQANAAAAGDGLNFSKRYFNSTSQHLKDKFPNQRGGEKTGNMCSSKWTSLQEEYFAVVDLKKALGLTWTDENGAGMSSHDIVWKEYVKTHRHAACFRNKGFHLFQLLEEMMPSHAKGSYVF
;
A
#
# COMPACT_ATOMS: atom_id res chain seq x y z
N SER A 1 -2.82 -60.03 -64.44
CA SER A 1 -1.47 -59.86 -63.86
C SER A 1 -1.05 -58.42 -63.99
N SER A 2 -0.35 -57.91 -62.97
CA SER A 2 0.44 -56.65 -62.95
C SER A 2 -0.33 -55.32 -62.98
N VAL A 3 0.01 -54.23 -62.29
CA VAL A 3 0.97 -53.78 -61.23
C VAL A 3 0.37 -52.41 -60.78
N GLN A 4 0.17 -52.13 -59.47
CA GLN A 4 0.82 -51.08 -58.65
C GLN A 4 1.09 -49.72 -59.36
N SER A 5 0.78 -48.53 -58.82
CA SER A 5 1.38 -47.86 -57.64
C SER A 5 0.89 -46.39 -57.63
N ASN A 6 0.40 -45.85 -56.51
CA ASN A 6 1.05 -44.95 -55.52
C ASN A 6 0.85 -43.43 -55.66
N HIS A 7 0.82 -42.80 -54.47
CA HIS A 7 0.99 -41.38 -54.07
C HIS A 7 -0.28 -40.53 -53.91
N SER A 8 -0.44 -39.66 -52.89
CA SER A 8 0.14 -39.51 -51.54
C SER A 8 -0.68 -38.42 -50.81
N LEU A 9 -0.82 -38.57 -49.48
CA LEU A 9 -0.88 -37.54 -48.42
C LEU A 9 -1.85 -36.34 -48.55
N HIS A 10 -2.81 -36.25 -47.63
CA HIS A 10 -2.87 -35.22 -46.56
C HIS A 10 -3.88 -35.69 -45.49
N SER A 11 -3.39 -36.06 -44.32
CA SER A 11 -4.23 -36.32 -43.14
C SER A 11 -4.43 -35.01 -42.39
N GLN A 12 -5.67 -34.52 -42.35
CA GLN A 12 -6.08 -33.51 -41.38
C GLN A 12 -6.25 -34.20 -40.03
N GLY A 13 -5.30 -34.02 -39.12
CA GLY A 13 -5.54 -34.22 -37.70
C GLY A 13 -6.34 -33.03 -37.15
N PRO A 14 -7.30 -33.25 -36.24
CA PRO A 14 -7.99 -32.14 -35.59
C PRO A 14 -6.99 -31.42 -34.68
N ALA A 15 -6.93 -30.10 -34.81
CA ALA A 15 -6.22 -29.24 -33.88
C ALA A 15 -6.89 -29.34 -32.51
N ASP A 16 -6.17 -29.93 -31.55
CA ASP A 16 -6.51 -29.92 -30.14
C ASP A 16 -6.31 -28.48 -29.62
N LEU A 17 -7.39 -27.70 -29.65
CA LEU A 17 -7.50 -26.39 -29.01
C LEU A 17 -7.73 -26.60 -27.51
N SER A 18 -6.69 -27.01 -26.80
CA SER A 18 -6.62 -26.94 -25.34
C SER A 18 -5.46 -26.09 -24.87
N ASP A 19 -5.25 -24.94 -25.52
CA ASP A 19 -4.53 -23.82 -24.91
C ASP A 19 -5.48 -23.13 -23.93
N VAL A 20 -5.63 -23.77 -22.76
CA VAL A 20 -6.28 -23.16 -21.59
C VAL A 20 -5.40 -21.99 -21.19
N GLU A 21 -5.81 -20.80 -21.64
CA GLU A 21 -5.37 -19.52 -21.14
C GLU A 21 -5.42 -19.58 -19.60
N LYS A 22 -4.26 -19.77 -18.98
CA LYS A 22 -4.05 -19.59 -17.53
C LYS A 22 -4.19 -18.10 -17.23
N SER A 23 -5.43 -17.62 -17.28
CA SER A 23 -5.79 -16.33 -16.73
C SER A 23 -5.54 -16.42 -15.23
N ASN A 24 -4.46 -15.77 -14.79
CA ASN A 24 -4.11 -15.67 -13.38
C ASN A 24 -5.33 -15.08 -12.66
N PRO A 25 -5.94 -15.76 -11.66
CA PRO A 25 -7.14 -15.24 -11.01
C PRO A 25 -6.82 -13.85 -10.47
N ARG A 26 -7.61 -12.84 -10.88
CA ARG A 26 -7.42 -11.46 -10.44
C ARG A 26 -7.51 -11.44 -8.91
N LYS A 27 -6.37 -11.25 -8.24
CA LYS A 27 -6.32 -11.19 -6.78
C LYS A 27 -7.23 -10.05 -6.32
N ILE A 28 -8.23 -10.38 -5.50
CA ILE A 28 -9.12 -9.39 -4.91
C ILE A 28 -8.25 -8.46 -4.04
N PRO A 29 -8.32 -7.13 -4.20
CA PRO A 29 -7.51 -6.23 -3.38
C PRO A 29 -7.98 -6.26 -1.92
N ALA A 30 -7.03 -6.19 -0.98
CA ALA A 30 -7.33 -6.04 0.44
C ALA A 30 -7.98 -4.67 0.68
N LYS A 31 -9.07 -4.64 1.47
CA LYS A 31 -9.66 -3.39 1.95
C LYS A 31 -9.24 -3.21 3.40
N TRP A 32 -8.65 -2.06 3.71
CA TRP A 32 -8.18 -1.72 5.05
C TRP A 32 -9.20 -0.81 5.73
N THR A 33 -9.59 -1.16 6.95
CA THR A 33 -10.31 -0.25 7.85
C THR A 33 -9.33 0.47 8.77
N GLU A 34 -9.76 1.58 9.37
CA GLU A 34 -8.92 2.35 10.29
C GLU A 34 -8.48 1.49 11.50
N GLU A 35 -9.34 0.59 11.98
CA GLU A 35 -9.00 -0.34 13.06
C GLU A 35 -7.94 -1.38 12.66
N GLU A 36 -7.97 -1.84 11.41
CA GLU A 36 -6.99 -2.78 10.86
C GLU A 36 -5.63 -2.10 10.64
N GLU A 37 -5.63 -0.85 10.14
CA GLU A 37 -4.42 -0.05 9.99
C GLU A 37 -3.81 0.27 11.36
N HIS A 38 -4.63 0.66 12.34
CA HIS A 38 -4.17 0.90 13.71
C HIS A 38 -3.58 -0.36 14.35
N ALA A 39 -4.21 -1.52 14.16
CA ALA A 39 -3.68 -2.79 14.66
C ALA A 39 -2.36 -3.18 13.99
N LEU A 40 -2.19 -2.90 12.69
CA LEU A 40 -0.93 -3.08 11.98
C LEU A 40 0.17 -2.21 12.60
N VAL A 41 -0.08 -0.91 12.78
CA VAL A 41 0.93 0.02 13.30
C VAL A 41 1.29 -0.33 14.74
N LEU A 42 0.33 -0.61 15.61
CA LEU A 42 0.59 -1.03 17.00
C LEU A 42 1.43 -2.31 17.07
N PHE A 43 1.13 -3.31 16.23
CA PHE A 43 1.90 -4.54 16.22
C PHE A 43 3.37 -4.28 15.83
N LEU A 44 3.58 -3.42 14.82
CA LEU A 44 4.92 -3.02 14.40
C LEU A 44 5.63 -2.19 15.47
N GLN A 45 4.94 -1.27 16.14
CA GLN A 45 5.45 -0.46 17.25
C GLN A 45 5.95 -1.35 18.40
N ALA A 46 5.14 -2.32 18.82
CA ALA A 46 5.51 -3.27 19.88
C ALA A 46 6.74 -4.12 19.52
N ASN A 47 7.05 -4.26 18.23
CA ASN A 47 8.20 -4.99 17.72
C ASN A 47 9.31 -4.07 17.19
N ALA A 48 9.21 -2.75 17.40
CA ALA A 48 10.13 -1.77 16.81
C ALA A 48 11.55 -1.91 17.36
N ALA A 49 11.73 -2.30 18.63
CA ALA A 49 13.06 -2.55 19.20
C ALA A 49 13.82 -3.70 18.50
N ALA A 50 13.11 -4.56 17.77
CA ALA A 50 13.71 -5.62 16.97
C ALA A 50 13.83 -5.25 15.48
N ALA A 51 13.27 -4.12 15.06
CA ALA A 51 13.60 -3.49 13.80
C ALA A 51 14.93 -2.74 13.97
N GLY A 52 15.84 -2.85 13.01
CA GLY A 52 17.04 -2.02 13.00
C GLY A 52 16.70 -0.54 12.80
N ASP A 53 17.73 0.27 12.60
CA ASP A 53 17.57 1.70 12.31
C ASP A 53 16.57 1.94 11.15
N GLY A 54 15.64 2.87 11.37
CA GLY A 54 14.70 3.32 10.34
C GLY A 54 13.41 2.51 10.17
N LEU A 55 13.02 1.67 11.14
CA LEU A 55 11.77 0.88 11.10
C LEU A 55 11.67 -0.03 9.87
N ASN A 56 12.81 -0.54 9.39
CA ASN A 56 12.86 -1.46 8.26
C ASN A 56 12.54 -2.90 8.72
N PHE A 57 11.26 -3.23 8.77
CA PHE A 57 10.79 -4.55 9.21
C PHE A 57 11.09 -5.65 8.20
N SER A 58 11.66 -6.76 8.65
CA SER A 58 11.86 -7.93 7.79
C SER A 58 10.53 -8.61 7.43
N LYS A 59 10.54 -9.40 6.35
CA LYS A 59 9.38 -10.20 5.88
C LYS A 59 8.73 -11.04 6.98
N ARG A 60 9.52 -11.55 7.93
CA ARG A 60 9.04 -12.31 9.10
C ARG A 60 8.01 -11.50 9.91
N TYR A 61 8.29 -10.23 10.18
CA TYR A 61 7.40 -9.39 10.99
C TYR A 61 6.09 -9.12 10.29
N PHE A 62 6.12 -8.89 8.97
CA PHE A 62 4.89 -8.72 8.21
C PHE A 62 4.07 -10.00 8.11
N ASN A 63 4.69 -11.18 8.05
CA ASN A 63 3.98 -12.45 8.16
C ASN A 63 3.34 -12.62 9.55
N SER A 64 4.04 -12.28 10.63
CA SER A 64 3.48 -12.29 11.99
C SER A 64 2.34 -11.28 12.15
N THR A 65 2.48 -10.09 11.58
CA THR A 65 1.42 -9.05 11.55
C THR A 65 0.19 -9.55 10.80
N SER A 66 0.40 -10.21 9.66
CA SER A 66 -0.68 -10.83 8.88
C SER A 66 -1.45 -11.87 9.68
N GLN A 67 -0.77 -12.76 10.41
CA GLN A 67 -1.42 -13.70 11.33
C GLN A 67 -2.17 -12.97 12.45
N HIS A 68 -1.54 -11.98 13.10
CA HIS A 68 -2.18 -11.18 14.15
C HIS A 68 -3.47 -10.50 13.67
N LEU A 69 -3.46 -9.90 12.47
CA LEU A 69 -4.64 -9.28 11.89
C LEU A 69 -5.74 -10.31 11.56
N LYS A 70 -5.35 -11.51 11.12
CA LYS A 70 -6.30 -12.60 10.84
C LYS A 70 -6.98 -13.10 12.10
N ASP A 71 -6.23 -13.25 13.19
CA ASP A 71 -6.75 -13.68 14.48
C ASP A 71 -7.65 -12.61 15.11
N LYS A 72 -7.24 -11.34 15.03
CA LYS A 72 -7.97 -10.21 15.62
C LYS A 72 -9.21 -9.82 14.81
N PHE A 73 -9.17 -9.96 13.50
CA PHE A 73 -10.25 -9.60 12.59
C PHE A 73 -10.60 -10.79 11.70
N PRO A 74 -11.37 -11.80 12.19
CA PRO A 74 -11.67 -13.00 11.41
C PRO A 74 -12.53 -12.74 10.16
N ASN A 75 -13.27 -11.62 10.14
CA ASN A 75 -14.18 -11.25 9.06
C ASN A 75 -13.64 -10.06 8.23
N GLN A 76 -12.43 -10.18 7.69
CA GLN A 76 -11.79 -9.11 6.90
C GLN A 76 -12.53 -8.84 5.58
N ARG A 77 -12.51 -7.58 5.13
CA ARG A 77 -13.09 -7.18 3.84
C ARG A 77 -12.05 -7.26 2.71
N GLY A 78 -12.48 -7.72 1.54
CA GLY A 78 -11.62 -7.80 0.35
C GLY A 78 -10.68 -9.00 0.38
N GLY A 79 -9.52 -8.88 -0.29
CA GLY A 79 -8.49 -9.92 -0.26
C GLY A 79 -7.79 -10.07 1.08
N GLU A 80 -7.23 -11.24 1.33
CA GLU A 80 -6.46 -11.54 2.55
C GLU A 80 -5.27 -10.58 2.71
N LYS A 81 -5.10 -10.06 3.92
CA LYS A 81 -3.99 -9.18 4.30
C LYS A 81 -2.72 -10.00 4.53
N THR A 82 -2.17 -10.54 3.45
CA THR A 82 -0.89 -11.28 3.47
C THR A 82 0.28 -10.41 3.98
N GLY A 83 1.41 -11.02 4.32
CA GLY A 83 2.60 -10.27 4.74
C GLY A 83 3.04 -9.22 3.71
N ASN A 84 2.96 -9.53 2.41
CA ASN A 84 3.29 -8.54 1.36
C ASN A 84 2.32 -7.35 1.36
N MET A 85 1.04 -7.60 1.65
CA MET A 85 0.02 -6.55 1.76
C MET A 85 0.25 -5.70 3.01
N CYS A 86 0.65 -6.30 4.13
CA CYS A 86 1.03 -5.56 5.34
C CYS A 86 2.27 -4.68 5.10
N SER A 87 3.28 -5.20 4.40
CA SER A 87 4.49 -4.44 4.03
C SER A 87 4.19 -3.27 3.11
N SER A 88 3.38 -3.50 2.08
CA SER A 88 2.96 -2.44 1.15
C SER A 88 2.15 -1.38 1.88
N LYS A 89 1.23 -1.80 2.77
CA LYS A 89 0.41 -0.87 3.55
C LYS A 89 1.24 -0.05 4.53
N TRP A 90 2.20 -0.67 5.22
CA TRP A 90 3.15 0.04 6.08
C TRP A 90 3.88 1.14 5.30
N THR A 91 4.44 0.81 4.14
CA THR A 91 5.14 1.78 3.28
C THR A 91 4.23 2.97 2.93
N SER A 92 2.99 2.71 2.49
CA SER A 92 2.03 3.76 2.18
C SER A 92 1.69 4.63 3.40
N LEU A 93 1.58 4.05 4.59
CA LEU A 93 1.34 4.81 5.83
C LEU A 93 2.52 5.73 6.19
N GLN A 94 3.76 5.32 5.90
CA GLN A 94 4.93 6.19 6.07
C GLN A 94 4.90 7.36 5.07
N GLU A 95 4.57 7.10 3.81
CA GLU A 95 4.43 8.15 2.78
C GLU A 95 3.32 9.15 3.14
N GLU A 96 2.18 8.64 3.62
CA GLU A 96 1.06 9.44 4.13
C GLU A 96 1.49 10.30 5.33
N TYR A 97 2.23 9.74 6.29
CA TYR A 97 2.79 10.49 7.43
C TYR A 97 3.67 11.65 6.96
N PHE A 98 4.65 11.39 6.09
CA PHE A 98 5.54 12.45 5.60
C PHE A 98 4.79 13.51 4.78
N ALA A 99 3.77 13.10 4.01
CA ALA A 99 2.92 14.04 3.30
C ALA A 99 2.17 15.00 4.25
N VAL A 100 1.69 14.51 5.40
CA VAL A 100 1.07 15.35 6.44
C VAL A 100 2.10 16.23 7.14
N VAL A 101 3.31 15.70 7.42
CA VAL A 101 4.41 16.50 7.99
C VAL A 101 4.78 17.68 7.08
N ASP A 102 4.89 17.46 5.78
CA ASP A 102 5.19 18.51 4.81
C ASP A 102 4.02 19.48 4.65
N LEU A 103 2.79 18.97 4.64
CA LEU A 103 1.58 19.78 4.59
C LEU A 103 1.48 20.71 5.80
N LYS A 104 1.78 20.23 7.01
CA LYS A 104 1.85 21.05 8.24
C LYS A 104 2.90 22.17 8.17
N LYS A 105 3.92 22.05 7.31
CA LYS A 105 4.99 23.05 7.12
C LYS A 105 4.72 23.97 5.93
N ALA A 106 3.76 23.64 5.08
CA ALA A 106 3.50 24.38 3.84
C ALA A 106 2.92 25.77 4.13
N LEU A 107 3.52 26.80 3.54
CA LEU A 107 3.03 28.17 3.65
C LEU A 107 1.69 28.31 2.93
N GLY A 108 0.73 28.99 3.57
CA GLY A 108 -0.59 29.25 3.00
C GLY A 108 -1.55 28.07 3.05
N LEU A 109 -1.18 26.97 3.72
CA LEU A 109 -2.07 25.85 4.02
C LEU A 109 -2.27 25.74 5.53
N THR A 110 -3.48 25.38 5.93
CA THR A 110 -3.81 25.05 7.32
C THR A 110 -3.82 23.55 7.53
N TRP A 111 -3.70 23.09 8.76
CA TRP A 111 -3.94 21.70 9.13
C TRP A 111 -4.72 21.61 10.45
N THR A 112 -5.77 20.78 10.49
CA THR A 112 -6.35 20.27 11.74
C THR A 112 -6.50 18.75 11.68
N ASP A 113 -6.49 18.09 12.83
CA ASP A 113 -6.60 16.63 12.89
C ASP A 113 -8.00 16.13 12.52
N GLU A 114 -9.02 16.98 12.57
CA GLU A 114 -10.38 16.66 12.15
C GLU A 114 -10.58 16.87 10.65
N ASN A 115 -10.16 18.03 10.13
CA ASN A 115 -10.53 18.48 8.78
C ASN A 115 -9.37 18.38 7.77
N GLY A 116 -8.19 17.92 8.20
CA GLY A 116 -6.99 17.94 7.36
C GLY A 116 -6.67 19.37 6.91
N ALA A 117 -6.47 19.58 5.61
CA ALA A 117 -6.18 20.90 5.07
C ALA A 117 -7.36 21.89 5.18
N GLY A 118 -8.62 21.40 5.20
CA GLY A 118 -9.82 22.22 5.21
C GLY A 118 -10.05 23.02 3.91
N MET A 119 -9.50 22.57 2.79
CA MET A 119 -9.44 23.35 1.54
C MET A 119 -10.51 22.96 0.51
N SER A 120 -11.04 23.97 -0.18
CA SER A 120 -11.90 23.78 -1.35
C SER A 120 -11.14 23.06 -2.48
N SER A 121 -11.83 22.23 -3.26
CA SER A 121 -11.24 21.55 -4.43
C SER A 121 -10.87 22.52 -5.55
N HIS A 122 -11.45 23.72 -5.52
CA HIS A 122 -11.20 24.76 -6.51
C HIS A 122 -10.07 25.72 -6.11
N ASP A 123 -9.58 25.62 -4.87
CA ASP A 123 -8.53 26.47 -4.35
C ASP A 123 -7.22 26.29 -5.14
N ILE A 124 -6.65 27.41 -5.57
CA ILE A 124 -5.46 27.42 -6.44
C ILE A 124 -4.22 26.94 -5.66
N VAL A 125 -4.08 27.37 -4.40
CA VAL A 125 -2.95 26.97 -3.54
C VAL A 125 -2.97 25.46 -3.34
N TRP A 126 -4.14 24.90 -3.01
CA TRP A 126 -4.29 23.45 -2.87
C TRP A 126 -3.97 22.69 -4.17
N LYS A 127 -4.49 23.15 -5.31
CA LYS A 127 -4.26 22.52 -6.62
C LYS A 127 -2.79 22.51 -7.00
N GLU A 128 -2.07 23.62 -6.81
CA GLU A 128 -0.63 23.67 -7.09
C GLU A 128 0.15 22.79 -6.12
N TYR A 129 -0.24 22.77 -4.85
CA TYR A 129 0.42 21.95 -3.83
C TYR A 129 0.36 20.43 -4.14
N VAL A 130 -0.82 19.91 -4.49
CA VAL A 130 -0.98 18.46 -4.74
C VAL A 130 -0.35 17.97 -6.04
N LYS A 131 0.00 18.87 -6.98
CA LYS A 131 0.75 18.50 -8.19
C LYS A 131 2.13 17.94 -7.84
N THR A 132 2.77 18.51 -6.82
CA THR A 132 4.09 18.08 -6.34
C THR A 132 4.01 17.17 -5.12
N HIS A 133 2.90 17.20 -4.37
CA HIS A 133 2.68 16.38 -3.16
C HIS A 133 1.46 15.46 -3.30
N ARG A 134 1.53 14.50 -4.23
CA ARG A 134 0.39 13.65 -4.60
C ARG A 134 -0.21 12.86 -3.43
N HIS A 135 0.61 12.43 -2.49
CA HIS A 135 0.18 11.70 -1.28
C HIS A 135 -0.64 12.59 -0.33
N ALA A 136 -0.51 13.92 -0.40
CA ALA A 136 -1.32 14.83 0.41
C ALA A 136 -2.78 14.93 -0.07
N ALA A 137 -3.09 14.48 -1.29
CA ALA A 137 -4.40 14.68 -1.91
C ALA A 137 -5.56 14.08 -1.10
N CYS A 138 -5.34 12.97 -0.40
CA CYS A 138 -6.35 12.33 0.45
C CYS A 138 -6.64 13.13 1.73
N PHE A 139 -5.76 14.05 2.12
CA PHE A 139 -5.88 14.84 3.34
C PHE A 139 -6.44 16.24 3.14
N ARG A 140 -7.08 16.50 1.98
CA ARG A 140 -7.73 17.80 1.71
C ARG A 140 -8.76 18.17 2.77
N ASN A 141 -9.63 17.22 3.10
CA ASN A 141 -10.77 17.39 4.01
C ASN A 141 -10.88 16.21 4.99
N LYS A 142 -9.75 15.57 5.29
CA LYS A 142 -9.66 14.40 6.17
C LYS A 142 -8.36 14.52 6.94
N GLY A 143 -8.42 14.38 8.26
CA GLY A 143 -7.22 14.20 9.07
C GLY A 143 -6.56 12.84 8.86
N PHE A 144 -5.45 12.63 9.58
CA PHE A 144 -4.73 11.37 9.57
C PHE A 144 -4.74 10.73 10.96
N HIS A 145 -5.65 9.78 11.16
CA HIS A 145 -5.91 9.12 12.45
C HIS A 145 -4.69 8.41 13.05
N LEU A 146 -3.67 8.08 12.25
CA LEU A 146 -2.43 7.43 12.69
C LEU A 146 -1.27 8.41 12.88
N PHE A 147 -1.49 9.72 12.71
CA PHE A 147 -0.41 10.72 12.73
C PHE A 147 0.39 10.66 14.03
N GLN A 148 -0.28 10.73 15.19
CA GLN A 148 0.37 10.71 16.50
C GLN A 148 1.13 9.38 16.74
N LEU A 149 0.50 8.26 16.38
CA LEU A 149 1.10 6.94 16.57
C LEU A 149 2.36 6.76 15.71
N LEU A 150 2.32 7.23 14.45
CA LEU A 150 3.49 7.20 13.57
C LEU A 150 4.54 8.22 13.99
N GLU A 151 4.15 9.38 14.52
CA GLU A 151 5.07 10.39 15.05
C GLU A 151 5.91 9.86 16.21
N GLU A 152 5.33 9.05 17.09
CA GLU A 152 6.06 8.37 18.16
C GLU A 152 7.05 7.32 17.65
N MET A 153 6.75 6.68 16.51
CA MET A 153 7.58 5.63 15.95
C MET A 153 8.73 6.17 15.10
N MET A 154 8.47 7.21 14.29
CA MET A 154 9.46 7.71 13.34
C MET A 154 10.60 8.39 14.10
N PRO A 155 11.87 8.16 13.70
CA PRO A 155 12.98 8.89 14.30
C PRO A 155 12.68 10.38 14.16
N SER A 156 12.56 11.06 15.29
CA SER A 156 12.33 12.50 15.33
C SER A 156 13.29 13.12 14.33
N HIS A 157 12.78 13.93 13.41
CA HIS A 157 13.63 14.85 12.65
C HIS A 157 14.20 15.87 13.65
N ALA A 158 15.12 15.43 14.51
CA ALA A 158 16.02 16.31 15.21
C ALA A 158 16.78 17.02 14.10
N LYS A 159 16.37 18.27 13.86
CA LYS A 159 16.92 19.17 12.86
C LYS A 159 18.45 19.07 12.91
N GLY A 160 19.04 18.46 11.88
CA GLY A 160 20.41 18.72 11.54
C GLY A 160 20.47 20.19 11.14
N SER A 161 20.81 21.06 12.09
CA SER A 161 21.16 22.45 11.83
C SER A 161 22.37 22.45 10.89
N TYR A 162 22.12 22.58 9.58
CA TYR A 162 23.18 22.94 8.65
C TYR A 162 23.49 24.41 8.88
N VAL A 163 24.55 24.65 9.66
CA VAL A 163 25.25 25.92 9.70
C VAL A 163 26.28 25.87 8.58
N PHE A 164 26.13 26.73 7.57
CA PHE A 164 27.21 27.18 6.69
C PHE A 164 27.49 28.65 6.99
#